data_AF-A0A7S2A6G2-F1
#
_entry.id   AF-A0A7S2A6G2-F1
#
_cell.length_a   1.000
_cell.length_b   1.000
_cell.length_c   1.000
_cell.angle_alpha   90.00
_cell.angle_beta   90.00
_cell.angle_gamma   90.00
#
_symmetry.space_group_name_H-M   'P 1'
#
loop_
_entity.id
_entity.type
_entity.pdbx_description
1 polymer ?
#
loop_
_entity_poly.entity_id
_entity_poly.type
_entity_poly.pdbx_seq_one_letter_code
_entity_poly.pdbx_strand_id
1 'polypeptide(L)'
;DNTTLLTLAAMNILEAREEVLKRHIMSVDNVNYATAVETFDKIARFNHNGLFAHTIPYKLGIGSAAVAAMASIPLCFHLPTVSYFNEHYVTADVPEPKDLETWLEVGSWAWNWMEPPLGQLSFLLL
;
A
#
# COMPACT_ATOMS: atom_id res chain seq x y z
N ASP A 1 1.14 21.60 -38.87
CA ASP A 1 2.28 22.16 -38.12
C ASP A 1 2.59 21.25 -36.94
N ASN A 2 3.81 20.72 -36.86
CA ASN A 2 4.22 19.78 -35.79
C ASN A 2 4.71 20.52 -34.54
N THR A 3 4.96 21.82 -34.64
CA THR A 3 5.53 22.64 -33.57
C THR A 3 4.58 22.72 -32.37
N THR A 4 3.29 22.96 -32.62
CA THR A 4 2.25 22.99 -31.58
C THR A 4 2.13 21.68 -30.83
N LEU A 5 2.20 20.55 -31.55
CA LEU A 5 2.10 19.22 -30.94
C LEU A 5 3.31 18.93 -30.03
N LEU A 6 4.52 19.29 -30.46
CA LEU A 6 5.73 19.15 -29.66
C LEU A 6 5.69 20.05 -28.41
N THR A 7 5.19 21.27 -28.53
CA THR A 7 4.98 22.16 -27.37
C THR A 7 4.00 21.55 -26.37
N LEU A 8 2.86 21.02 -26.82
CA LEU A 8 1.88 20.35 -25.95
C LEU A 8 2.45 19.10 -25.29
N ALA A 9 3.24 18.30 -26.02
CA ALA A 9 3.92 17.14 -25.48
C ALA A 9 4.96 17.54 -24.42
N ALA A 10 5.70 18.64 -24.63
CA ALA A 10 6.66 19.19 -23.66
C ALA A 10 5.97 19.76 -22.41
N MET A 11 4.73 20.24 -22.54
CA MET A 11 3.86 20.61 -21.41
C MET A 11 3.28 19.40 -20.66
N ASN A 12 3.72 18.18 -21.00
CA ASN A 12 3.32 16.93 -20.37
C ASN A 12 1.83 16.57 -20.56
N ILE A 13 1.22 17.07 -21.65
CA ILE A 13 -0.11 16.64 -22.08
C ILE A 13 0.02 15.22 -22.65
N LEU A 14 -0.65 14.25 -22.02
CA LEU A 14 -0.48 12.83 -22.29
C LEU A 14 -0.83 12.50 -23.74
N GLU A 15 -1.97 12.98 -24.22
CA GLU A 15 -2.49 12.74 -25.57
C GLU A 15 -1.51 13.24 -26.64
N ALA A 16 -0.86 14.38 -26.38
CA ALA A 16 0.14 14.94 -27.28
C ALA A 16 1.42 14.09 -27.30
N ARG A 17 1.86 13.56 -26.15
CA ARG A 17 3.02 12.66 -26.08
C ARG A 17 2.77 11.33 -26.78
N GLU A 18 1.57 10.78 -26.65
CA GLU A 18 1.17 9.56 -27.36
C GLU A 18 1.18 9.78 -28.88
N GLU A 19 0.62 10.89 -29.35
CA GLU A 19 0.57 11.23 -30.77
C GLU A 19 1.97 11.49 -31.35
N VAL A 20 2.87 12.13 -30.59
CA VAL A 20 4.28 12.27 -30.98
C VAL A 20 4.95 10.90 -31.12
N LEU A 21 4.70 9.97 -30.19
CA LEU A 21 5.26 8.62 -30.25
C LEU A 21 4.72 7.82 -31.44
N LYS A 22 3.41 7.90 -31.72
CA LYS A 22 2.80 7.27 -32.91
C LYS A 22 3.42 7.78 -34.20
N ARG A 23 3.63 9.11 -34.32
CA ARG A 23 4.30 9.71 -35.49
C ARG A 23 5.77 9.31 -35.58
N HIS A 24 6.45 9.16 -34.45
CA HIS A 24 7.83 8.66 -34.43
C HIS A 24 7.90 7.23 -34.96
N ILE A 25 6.99 6.34 -34.52
CA ILE A 25 6.86 4.97 -35.03
C ILE A 25 6.64 4.97 -36.55
N MET A 26 5.71 5.80 -37.05
CA MET A 26 5.50 5.93 -38.50
C MET A 26 6.77 6.31 -39.27
N SER A 27 7.55 7.25 -38.72
CA SER A 27 8.78 7.74 -39.37
C SER A 27 9.93 6.74 -39.33
N VAL A 28 10.05 5.95 -38.25
CA VAL A 28 11.16 5.00 -38.05
C VAL A 28 10.87 3.68 -38.77
N ASP A 29 9.65 3.16 -38.61
CA ASP A 29 9.27 1.85 -39.15
C ASP A 29 8.71 1.96 -40.58
N ASN A 30 8.55 3.19 -41.09
CA ASN A 30 7.99 3.49 -42.41
C ASN A 30 6.62 2.82 -42.64
N VAL A 31 5.74 2.94 -41.64
CA VAL A 31 4.40 2.35 -41.63
C VAL A 31 3.30 3.42 -41.65
N ASN A 32 2.09 3.01 -42.03
CA ASN A 32 0.92 3.90 -41.95
C ASN A 32 0.47 4.14 -40.50
N TYR A 33 -0.40 5.13 -40.31
CA TYR A 33 -0.89 5.51 -38.98
C TYR A 33 -1.61 4.37 -38.26
N ALA A 34 -2.42 3.57 -38.96
CA ALA A 34 -3.15 2.46 -38.36
C ALA A 34 -2.20 1.41 -37.76
N THR A 35 -1.14 1.05 -38.50
CA THR A 35 -0.10 0.14 -38.02
C THR A 35 0.71 0.76 -36.87
N ALA A 36 1.00 2.06 -36.92
CA ALA A 36 1.69 2.75 -35.83
C ALA A 36 0.88 2.78 -34.52
N VAL A 37 -0.45 2.93 -34.61
CA VAL A 37 -1.36 2.80 -33.45
C VAL A 37 -1.30 1.39 -32.87
N GLU A 38 -1.32 0.36 -33.72
CA GLU A 38 -1.23 -1.03 -33.25
C GLU A 38 0.10 -1.32 -32.54
N THR A 39 1.22 -0.81 -33.09
CA THR A 39 2.54 -0.91 -32.45
C THR A 39 2.59 -0.13 -31.14
N PHE A 40 2.03 1.08 -31.10
CA PHE A 40 1.91 1.85 -29.86
C PHE A 40 1.13 1.08 -28.78
N ASP A 41 -0.01 0.49 -29.12
CA ASP A 41 -0.82 -0.29 -28.17
C ASP A 41 -0.09 -1.55 -27.68
N LYS A 42 0.74 -2.17 -28.54
CA LYS A 42 1.62 -3.27 -28.14
C LYS A 42 2.66 -2.79 -27.14
N ILE A 43 3.31 -1.64 -27.38
CA ILE A 43 4.29 -1.03 -26.47
C ILE A 43 3.62 -0.65 -25.14
N ALA A 44 2.46 0.00 -25.16
CA ALA A 44 1.73 0.40 -23.97
C ALA A 44 1.34 -0.81 -23.10
N ARG A 45 0.82 -1.87 -23.73
CA ARG A 45 0.51 -3.14 -23.04
C ARG A 45 1.77 -3.79 -22.47
N PHE A 46 2.86 -3.83 -23.24
CA PHE A 46 4.10 -4.41 -22.77
C PHE A 46 4.71 -3.61 -21.61
N ASN A 47 4.61 -2.28 -21.63
CA ASN A 47 5.05 -1.42 -20.54
C ASN A 47 4.20 -1.64 -19.26
N HIS A 48 2.93 -1.99 -19.41
CA HIS A 48 2.05 -2.35 -18.30
C HIS A 48 2.23 -3.80 -17.82
N ASN A 49 2.93 -4.65 -18.59
CA ASN A 49 3.23 -6.00 -18.16
C ASN A 49 4.26 -5.97 -17.02
N GLY A 50 3.96 -6.68 -15.93
CA GLY A 50 4.83 -6.72 -14.74
C GLY A 50 4.59 -5.61 -13.72
N LEU A 51 3.87 -4.54 -14.07
CA LEU A 51 3.46 -3.50 -13.09
C LEU A 51 2.72 -4.12 -11.90
N PHE A 52 1.83 -5.08 -12.17
CA PHE A 52 1.15 -5.81 -11.09
C PHE A 52 2.15 -6.48 -10.15
N ALA A 53 3.13 -7.23 -10.68
CA ALA A 53 4.14 -7.93 -9.89
C ALA A 53 4.99 -6.96 -9.04
N HIS A 54 5.37 -5.81 -9.60
CA HIS A 54 6.07 -4.76 -8.85
C HIS A 54 5.20 -4.09 -7.80
N THR A 55 3.87 -4.09 -7.98
CA THR A 55 2.94 -3.50 -7.00
C THR A 55 2.53 -4.43 -5.86
N ILE A 56 2.78 -5.74 -5.99
CA ILE A 56 2.38 -6.73 -4.98
C ILE A 56 2.96 -6.40 -3.59
N PRO A 57 4.27 -6.10 -3.42
CA PRO A 57 4.85 -5.91 -2.09
C PRO A 57 4.20 -4.79 -1.30
N TYR A 58 3.96 -3.63 -1.91
CA TYR A 58 3.34 -2.51 -1.19
C TYR A 58 1.85 -2.75 -0.94
N LYS A 59 1.13 -3.41 -1.86
CA LYS A 59 -0.29 -3.76 -1.66
C LYS A 59 -0.45 -4.75 -0.51
N LEU A 60 0.43 -5.75 -0.43
CA LEU A 60 0.49 -6.67 0.71
C LEU A 60 0.82 -5.92 2.00
N GLY A 61 1.79 -5.00 1.97
CA GLY A 61 2.13 -4.15 3.11
C GLY A 61 0.90 -3.38 3.63
N ILE A 62 0.24 -2.62 2.77
CA ILE A 62 -0.97 -1.83 3.13
C ILE A 62 -2.09 -2.74 3.63
N GLY A 63 -2.36 -3.85 2.94
CA GLY A 63 -3.40 -4.80 3.34
C GLY A 63 -3.11 -5.42 4.71
N SER A 64 -1.87 -5.83 4.96
CA SER A 64 -1.44 -6.39 6.24
C SER A 64 -1.55 -5.37 7.37
N ALA A 65 -1.16 -4.11 7.13
CA ALA A 65 -1.29 -3.03 8.10
C ALA A 65 -2.76 -2.74 8.44
N ALA A 66 -3.65 -2.71 7.44
CA ALA A 66 -5.07 -2.51 7.67
C ALA A 66 -5.70 -3.63 8.50
N VAL A 67 -5.36 -4.89 8.20
CA VAL A 67 -5.85 -6.05 8.97
C VAL A 67 -5.29 -6.02 10.40
N ALA A 68 -4.01 -5.70 10.57
CA ALA A 68 -3.38 -5.59 11.88
C ALA A 68 -4.02 -4.47 12.74
N ALA A 69 -4.31 -3.31 12.15
CA ALA A 69 -4.97 -2.20 12.84
C ALA A 69 -6.41 -2.55 13.28
N MET A 70 -7.13 -3.34 12.49
CA MET A 70 -8.45 -3.83 12.90
C MET A 70 -8.34 -4.90 13.98
N ALA A 71 -7.36 -5.80 13.88
CA ALA A 71 -7.12 -6.86 14.85
C ALA A 71 -6.59 -6.33 16.20
N SER A 72 -5.90 -5.19 16.22
CA SER A 72 -5.37 -4.60 17.46
C SER A 72 -6.47 -4.12 18.40
N ILE A 73 -7.67 -3.78 17.89
CA ILE A 73 -8.78 -3.32 18.72
C ILE A 73 -9.23 -4.42 19.70
N PRO A 74 -9.67 -5.62 19.27
CA PRO A 74 -10.04 -6.68 20.20
C PRO A 74 -8.85 -7.19 21.01
N LEU A 75 -7.63 -7.18 20.46
CA LEU A 75 -6.42 -7.61 21.18
C LEU A 75 -6.02 -6.70 22.35
N CYS A 76 -6.55 -5.48 22.44
CA CYS A 76 -6.27 -4.55 23.54
C CYS A 76 -7.51 -4.27 24.41
N PHE A 77 -8.72 -4.26 23.84
CA PHE A 77 -9.91 -3.74 24.53
C PHE A 77 -10.98 -4.80 24.84
N HIS A 78 -10.79 -6.05 24.43
CA HIS A 78 -11.74 -7.14 24.69
C HIS A 78 -11.17 -8.15 25.69
N LEU A 79 -11.68 -8.15 26.91
CA LEU A 79 -11.15 -8.93 28.05
C LEU A 79 -10.89 -10.41 27.71
N PRO A 80 -11.82 -11.18 27.11
CA PRO A 80 -11.54 -12.58 26.77
C PRO A 80 -10.35 -12.76 25.81
N THR A 81 -10.21 -11.86 24.84
CA THR A 81 -9.12 -11.91 23.85
C THR A 81 -7.78 -11.53 24.50
N VAL A 82 -7.78 -10.50 25.33
CA VAL A 82 -6.60 -10.04 26.08
C VAL A 82 -6.15 -11.11 27.07
N SER A 83 -7.07 -11.70 27.84
CA SER A 83 -6.75 -12.79 28.78
C SER A 83 -6.21 -14.01 28.06
N TYR A 84 -6.82 -14.42 26.94
CA TYR A 84 -6.30 -15.52 26.11
C TYR A 84 -4.86 -15.24 25.65
N PHE A 85 -4.60 -14.04 25.13
CA PHE A 85 -3.26 -13.66 24.68
C PHE A 85 -2.26 -13.61 25.83
N ASN A 86 -2.69 -13.09 26.98
CA ASN A 86 -1.89 -13.06 28.19
C ASN A 86 -1.51 -14.47 28.66
N GLU A 87 -2.46 -15.39 28.73
CA GLU A 87 -2.23 -16.78 29.16
C GLU A 87 -1.22 -17.54 28.28
N HIS A 88 -1.19 -17.26 26.98
CA HIS A 88 -0.38 -18.03 26.02
C HIS A 88 0.96 -17.38 25.68
N TYR A 89 1.09 -16.05 25.76
CA TYR A 89 2.25 -15.34 25.23
C TYR A 89 2.94 -14.40 26.23
N VAL A 90 2.19 -13.69 27.08
CA VAL A 90 2.74 -12.62 27.93
C VAL A 90 3.00 -13.10 29.35
N THR A 91 2.06 -13.87 29.90
CA THR A 91 2.08 -14.40 31.27
C THR A 91 2.20 -13.32 32.36
N ALA A 92 1.59 -12.14 32.14
CA ALA A 92 1.55 -11.07 33.14
C ALA A 92 0.46 -11.33 34.20
N ASP A 93 0.63 -10.73 35.37
CA ASP A 93 -0.35 -10.84 36.47
C ASP A 93 -1.70 -10.24 36.06
N VAL A 94 -2.77 -10.98 36.38
CA VAL A 94 -4.15 -10.56 36.09
C VAL A 94 -4.64 -9.63 37.21
N PRO A 95 -5.14 -8.42 36.90
CA PRO A 95 -5.65 -7.48 37.88
C PRO A 95 -6.87 -8.03 38.63
N GLU A 96 -7.21 -7.35 39.72
CA GLU A 96 -8.45 -7.67 40.42
C GLU A 96 -9.67 -7.42 39.51
N PRO A 97 -10.76 -8.21 39.63
CA PRO A 97 -11.93 -8.06 38.77
C PRO A 97 -12.54 -6.65 38.73
N LYS A 98 -12.39 -5.87 39.82
CA LYS A 98 -12.85 -4.48 39.92
C LYS A 98 -12.12 -3.53 38.96
N ASP A 99 -10.91 -3.89 38.54
CA ASP A 99 -10.04 -3.09 37.66
C ASP A 99 -10.10 -3.62 36.21
N LEU A 100 -11.14 -4.38 35.85
CA LEU A 100 -11.37 -4.96 34.52
C LEU A 100 -12.83 -4.78 34.06
N GLU A 101 -13.60 -3.88 34.70
CA GLU A 101 -15.03 -3.71 34.46
C GLU A 101 -15.31 -2.99 33.13
N THR A 102 -14.37 -2.14 32.69
CA THR A 102 -14.49 -1.37 31.46
C THR A 102 -13.43 -1.77 30.43
N TRP A 103 -13.78 -1.67 29.16
CA TRP A 103 -12.85 -1.84 28.04
C TRP A 103 -11.59 -0.94 28.14
N LEU A 104 -11.69 0.24 28.76
CA LEU A 104 -10.55 1.14 28.97
C LEU A 104 -9.59 0.62 30.04
N GLU A 105 -10.11 0.01 31.11
CA GLU A 105 -9.28 -0.62 32.15
C GLU A 105 -8.57 -1.87 31.60
N VAL A 106 -9.28 -2.68 30.81
CA VAL A 106 -8.70 -3.79 30.05
C VAL A 106 -7.58 -3.30 29.13
N GLY A 107 -7.81 -2.19 28.41
CA GLY A 107 -6.80 -1.56 27.56
C GLY A 107 -5.58 -1.05 28.33
N SER A 108 -5.80 -0.45 29.50
CA SER A 108 -4.73 0.01 30.40
C SER A 108 -3.86 -1.16 30.86
N TRP A 109 -4.48 -2.27 31.25
CA TRP A 109 -3.76 -3.51 31.59
C TRP A 109 -2.95 -4.05 30.41
N ALA A 110 -3.59 -4.18 29.24
CA ALA A 110 -2.93 -4.67 28.02
C ALA A 110 -1.77 -3.79 27.56
N TRP A 111 -1.84 -2.48 27.81
CA TRP A 111 -0.79 -1.54 27.45
C TRP A 111 0.54 -1.79 28.19
N ASN A 112 0.48 -2.29 29.43
CA ASN A 112 1.66 -2.47 30.28
C ASN A 112 2.74 -3.37 29.65
N TRP A 113 2.36 -4.39 28.89
CA TRP A 113 3.31 -5.25 28.16
C TRP A 113 3.48 -4.90 26.69
N MET A 114 2.62 -4.04 26.13
CA MET A 114 2.73 -3.57 24.74
C MET A 114 3.65 -2.37 24.60
N GLU A 115 3.83 -1.57 25.66
CA GLU A 115 4.68 -0.38 25.65
C GLU A 115 6.13 -0.67 25.22
N PRO A 116 6.86 -1.69 25.75
CA PRO A 116 8.25 -1.91 25.37
C PRO A 116 8.43 -2.32 23.89
N PRO A 117 7.66 -3.28 23.34
CA PRO A 117 7.72 -3.60 21.91
C PRO A 117 7.36 -2.42 21.00
N LEU A 118 6.35 -1.62 21.37
CA LEU A 118 5.95 -0.44 20.60
C LEU A 118 7.03 0.65 20.61
N GLY A 119 7.69 0.85 21.75
CA GLY A 119 8.84 1.74 21.86
C GLY A 119 9.98 1.30 20.92
N GLN A 120 10.32 0.02 20.92
CA GLN A 120 11.36 -0.52 20.03
C GLN A 120 11.00 -0.38 18.55
N LEU A 121 9.74 -0.65 18.18
CA LEU A 121 9.26 -0.46 16.81
C LEU A 121 9.29 1.02 16.39
N SER A 122 8.99 1.93 17.31
CA SER A 122 9.05 3.37 17.04
C SER A 122 10.47 3.81 16.69
N PHE A 123 11.50 3.35 17.43
CA PHE A 123 12.90 3.63 17.11
C PHE A 123 13.40 2.98 15.81
N LEU A 124 12.80 1.87 15.40
CA LEU A 124 13.16 1.22 14.13
C LEU A 124 12.56 1.95 12.92
N LEU A 125 11.37 2.53 13.08
CA LEU A 125 10.59 3.15 12.00
C LEU A 125 10.79 4.67 11.88
N LEU A 126 11.29 5.33 12.92
CA LEU A 126 11.72 6.75 12.94
C LEU A 126 13.14 6.91 12.38
#